data_AF-A0A345H482-F1
#
_entry.id   AF-A0A345H482-F1
#
_cell.length_a   1.000
_cell.length_b   1.000
_cell.length_c   1.000
_cell.angle_alpha   90.00
_cell.angle_beta   90.00
_cell.angle_gamma   90.00
#
_symmetry.space_group_name_H-M   'P 1'
#
loop_
_entity.id
_entity.type
_entity.pdbx_description
1 polymer ?
#
loop_
_entity_poly.entity_id
_entity_poly.type
_entity_poly.pdbx_seq_one_letter_code
_entity_poly.pdbx_strand_id
1 'polypeptide(L)'
;MKHLLTAAIFLLSISSFAQNLEKDQLWRTKGVYDSLGNFVERAKIQSFLYSAAPNQLYRLNTKDRMNMETGETTVFVFRDTLQLASTKDKTFKLNDEEVLKIHSKDSLTIHFNGYTLPYVKLDVKPKRVNFKKFTSKLMDIPFIESVDDVKAYQLTYQDTNLVNIKPVDSDSGWDSDYKLIDFHGFIIIQGIVSAPKLITEIEKDTIHFLQIDYRFENKKGKLIRKR
;
A
#
# COMPACT_ATOMS: atom_id res chain seq x y z
N MET A 1 9.50 -14.19 -59.86
CA MET A 1 8.94 -13.24 -58.86
C MET A 1 7.84 -13.92 -58.03
N LYS A 2 8.16 -14.88 -57.15
CA LYS A 2 7.19 -15.54 -56.27
C LYS A 2 7.70 -15.87 -54.85
N HIS A 3 8.90 -15.43 -54.48
CA HIS A 3 9.52 -15.79 -53.18
C HIS A 3 9.82 -14.60 -52.25
N LEU A 4 9.40 -13.39 -52.62
CA LEU A 4 9.60 -12.19 -51.79
C LEU A 4 8.41 -11.84 -50.88
N LEU A 5 7.24 -12.46 -51.06
CA LEU A 5 6.06 -12.15 -50.24
C LEU A 5 5.97 -12.96 -48.93
N THR A 6 6.68 -14.08 -48.82
CA THR A 6 6.60 -14.95 -47.63
C THR A 6 7.48 -14.47 -46.47
N ALA A 7 8.45 -13.60 -46.70
CA ALA A 7 9.31 -13.05 -45.64
C ALA A 7 8.63 -11.91 -44.85
N ALA A 8 7.60 -11.25 -45.40
CA ALA A 8 6.89 -10.17 -44.74
C ALA A 8 5.79 -10.64 -43.75
N ILE A 9 5.37 -11.91 -43.84
CA ILE A 9 4.29 -12.46 -42.99
C ILE A 9 4.84 -13.06 -41.68
N PHE A 10 6.14 -13.37 -41.61
CA PHE A 10 6.78 -13.90 -40.39
C PHE A 10 7.29 -12.84 -39.41
N LEU A 11 7.21 -11.55 -39.76
CA LEU A 11 7.61 -10.43 -38.89
C LEU A 11 6.43 -9.79 -38.13
N LEU A 12 5.21 -10.29 -38.31
CA LEU A 12 4.00 -9.81 -37.63
C LEU A 12 3.56 -10.68 -36.43
N SER A 13 4.31 -11.72 -36.07
CA SER A 13 3.99 -12.61 -34.94
C SER A 13 4.76 -12.33 -33.66
N ILE A 14 5.55 -11.25 -33.58
CA ILE A 14 6.28 -10.88 -32.34
C ILE A 14 5.45 -9.96 -31.43
N SER A 15 4.30 -9.45 -31.88
CA SER A 15 3.48 -8.50 -31.09
C SER A 15 2.26 -9.14 -30.44
N SER A 16 2.45 -10.06 -29.50
CA SER A 16 1.41 -10.35 -28.49
C SER A 16 1.90 -10.48 -27.04
N PHE A 17 3.18 -10.18 -26.77
CA PHE A 17 3.69 -10.06 -25.40
C PHE A 17 3.58 -8.63 -24.87
N ALA A 18 2.36 -8.09 -24.83
CA ALA A 18 2.06 -6.93 -24.01
C ALA A 18 1.68 -7.43 -22.60
N GLN A 19 2.69 -7.54 -21.73
CA GLN A 19 2.49 -7.62 -20.28
C GLN A 19 1.60 -6.46 -19.83
N ASN A 20 0.36 -6.75 -19.46
CA ASN A 20 -0.66 -5.74 -19.15
C ASN A 20 -0.71 -5.37 -17.65
N LEU A 21 0.44 -5.28 -16.98
CA LEU A 21 0.50 -4.47 -15.76
C LEU A 21 0.83 -3.05 -16.20
N GLU A 22 -0.19 -2.20 -16.11
CA GLU A 22 -0.03 -0.76 -16.31
C GLU A 22 1.09 -0.26 -15.41
N LYS A 23 1.97 0.59 -15.96
CA LYS A 23 3.03 1.23 -15.18
C LYS A 23 2.43 2.28 -14.24
N ASP A 24 3.19 2.58 -13.20
CA ASP A 24 2.90 3.61 -12.22
C ASP A 24 1.58 3.40 -11.45
N GLN A 25 1.18 2.14 -11.25
CA GLN A 25 -0.03 1.81 -10.51
C GLN A 25 0.27 1.32 -9.10
N LEU A 26 -0.51 1.81 -8.14
CA LEU A 26 -0.51 1.31 -6.77
C LEU A 26 -1.61 0.27 -6.61
N TRP A 27 -1.27 -0.84 -5.97
CA TRP A 27 -2.17 -1.92 -5.65
C TRP A 27 -2.13 -2.14 -4.14
N ARG A 28 -3.26 -2.53 -3.56
CA ARG A 28 -3.33 -2.92 -2.16
C ARG A 28 -3.95 -4.28 -2.01
N THR A 29 -3.61 -4.98 -0.93
CA THR A 29 -4.35 -6.19 -0.57
C THR A 29 -5.81 -5.87 -0.22
N LYS A 30 -6.71 -6.80 -0.55
CA LYS A 30 -8.14 -6.77 -0.24
C LYS A 30 -8.52 -7.79 0.86
N GLY A 31 -7.56 -8.55 1.35
CA GLY A 31 -7.82 -9.62 2.29
C GLY A 31 -6.70 -10.64 2.34
N VAL A 32 -6.80 -11.53 3.32
CA VAL A 32 -5.94 -12.69 3.45
C VAL A 32 -6.84 -13.89 3.58
N TYR A 33 -6.59 -14.91 2.75
CA TYR A 33 -7.35 -16.15 2.74
C TYR A 33 -6.41 -17.31 3.01
N ASP A 34 -6.85 -18.26 3.83
CA ASP A 34 -6.08 -19.49 4.10
C ASP A 34 -6.12 -20.47 2.91
N SER A 35 -5.50 -21.64 3.08
CA SER A 35 -5.39 -22.66 2.03
C SER A 35 -6.73 -23.31 1.69
N LEU A 36 -7.74 -23.15 2.54
CA LEU A 36 -9.11 -23.64 2.35
C LEU A 36 -10.02 -22.57 1.75
N GLY A 37 -9.51 -21.34 1.55
CA GLY A 37 -10.26 -20.21 1.02
C GLY A 37 -11.06 -19.43 2.07
N ASN A 38 -10.79 -19.66 3.36
CA ASN A 38 -11.46 -18.90 4.43
C ASN A 38 -10.80 -17.54 4.63
N PHE A 39 -11.61 -16.51 4.83
CA PHE A 39 -11.11 -15.16 5.14
C PHE A 39 -10.50 -15.12 6.55
N VAL A 40 -9.27 -14.61 6.65
CA VAL A 40 -8.53 -14.47 7.91
C VAL A 40 -8.75 -13.06 8.45
N GLU A 41 -9.83 -12.88 9.21
CA GLU A 41 -10.34 -11.57 9.67
C GLU A 41 -9.33 -10.72 10.46
N ARG A 42 -8.41 -11.35 11.19
CA ARG A 42 -7.40 -10.67 12.02
C ARG A 42 -6.01 -10.63 11.42
N ALA A 43 -5.85 -11.03 10.15
CA ALA A 43 -4.59 -10.84 9.48
C ALA A 43 -4.38 -9.34 9.26
N LYS A 44 -3.69 -8.66 10.19
CA LYS A 44 -3.19 -7.28 10.02
C LYS A 44 -2.10 -7.18 8.94
N ILE A 45 -2.20 -7.98 7.88
CA ILE A 45 -1.27 -7.95 6.76
C ILE A 45 -1.74 -6.84 5.84
N GLN A 46 -1.08 -5.69 5.95
CA GLN A 46 -1.24 -4.58 5.01
C GLN A 46 -0.06 -4.64 4.05
N SER A 47 -0.38 -4.90 2.78
CA SER A 47 0.58 -5.03 1.70
C SER A 47 0.18 -4.16 0.52
N PHE A 48 1.17 -3.48 -0.04
CA PHE A 48 1.04 -2.69 -1.26
C PHE A 48 2.00 -3.21 -2.32
N LEU A 49 1.56 -3.16 -3.58
CA LEU A 49 2.42 -3.40 -4.73
C LEU A 49 2.47 -2.13 -5.58
N TYR A 50 3.63 -1.85 -6.16
CA TYR A 50 3.80 -0.79 -7.15
C TYR A 50 4.37 -1.36 -8.44
N SER A 51 3.64 -1.18 -9.54
CA SER A 51 4.06 -1.64 -10.86
C SER A 51 4.92 -0.59 -11.57
N ALA A 52 6.23 -0.64 -11.34
CA ALA A 52 7.17 0.27 -12.02
C ALA A 52 7.39 -0.10 -13.50
N ALA A 53 7.38 -1.39 -13.81
CA ALA A 53 7.58 -1.92 -15.14
C ALA A 53 6.69 -3.17 -15.36
N PRO A 54 6.44 -3.57 -16.63
CA PRO A 54 5.52 -4.66 -16.93
C PRO A 54 5.96 -6.03 -16.37
N ASN A 55 7.25 -6.18 -16.06
CA ASN A 55 7.89 -7.39 -15.54
C ASN A 55 8.43 -7.23 -14.10
N GLN A 56 8.12 -6.13 -13.41
CA GLN A 56 8.67 -5.86 -12.08
C GLN A 56 7.65 -5.19 -11.18
N LEU A 57 7.49 -5.72 -9.96
CA LEU A 57 6.72 -5.11 -8.90
C LEU A 57 7.63 -4.76 -7.73
N TYR A 58 7.38 -3.63 -7.10
CA TYR A 58 7.89 -3.36 -5.76
C TYR A 58 6.81 -3.73 -4.76
N ARG A 59 7.17 -4.34 -3.64
CA ARG A 59 6.25 -4.72 -2.57
C ARG A 59 6.62 -3.98 -1.29
N LEU A 60 5.61 -3.45 -0.63
CA LEU A 60 5.70 -2.86 0.70
C LEU A 60 4.81 -3.66 1.64
N ASN A 61 5.40 -4.21 2.69
CA ASN A 61 4.66 -4.89 3.75
C ASN A 61 4.88 -4.16 5.08
N THR A 62 3.81 -3.95 5.84
CA THR A 62 3.92 -3.45 7.21
C THR A 62 3.47 -4.52 8.20
N LYS A 63 4.20 -4.67 9.30
CA LYS A 63 3.86 -5.60 10.39
C LYS A 63 4.08 -4.95 11.73
N ASP A 64 3.19 -5.22 12.67
CA ASP A 64 3.38 -4.90 14.08
C ASP A 64 4.26 -6.01 14.70
N ARG A 65 5.28 -5.67 15.48
CA ARG A 65 6.03 -6.62 16.31
C ARG A 65 6.00 -6.18 17.76
N MET A 66 5.67 -7.10 18.65
CA MET A 66 5.74 -6.91 20.09
C MET A 66 7.08 -7.41 20.62
N ASN A 67 7.78 -6.58 21.39
CA ASN A 67 8.89 -7.01 22.21
C ASN A 67 8.33 -7.85 23.36
N MET A 68 8.76 -9.11 23.45
CA MET A 68 8.24 -10.04 24.46
C MET A 68 8.75 -9.74 25.88
N GLU A 69 9.83 -8.98 26.03
CA GLU A 69 10.41 -8.58 27.31
C GLU A 69 9.77 -7.29 27.84
N THR A 70 9.58 -6.29 26.97
CA THR A 70 9.05 -4.97 27.37
C THR A 70 7.55 -4.81 27.13
N GLY A 71 6.93 -5.69 26.33
CA GLY A 71 5.53 -5.57 25.89
C GLY A 71 5.30 -4.49 24.82
N GLU A 72 6.33 -3.72 24.46
CA GLU A 72 6.23 -2.62 23.50
C GLU A 72 5.99 -3.15 22.09
N THR A 73 4.97 -2.61 21.42
CA THR A 73 4.72 -2.90 20.01
C THR A 73 5.34 -1.82 19.14
N THR A 74 5.92 -2.20 18.00
CA THR A 74 6.53 -1.28 17.02
C THR A 74 6.15 -1.65 15.59
N VAL A 75 6.12 -0.66 14.71
CA VAL A 75 5.78 -0.81 13.30
C VAL A 75 7.04 -1.09 12.48
N PHE A 76 7.09 -2.25 11.83
CA PHE A 76 8.14 -2.64 10.91
C PHE A 76 7.70 -2.51 9.45
N VAL A 77 8.61 -2.03 8.60
CA VAL A 77 8.38 -1.82 7.17
C VAL A 77 9.37 -2.67 6.36
N PHE A 78 8.85 -3.57 5.54
CA PHE A 78 9.63 -4.41 4.65
C PHE A 78 9.40 -3.98 3.21
N ARG A 79 10.47 -3.92 2.43
CA ARG A 79 10.44 -3.54 1.01
C ARG A 79 11.13 -4.62 0.20
N ASP A 80 10.43 -5.17 -0.78
CA ASP A 80 10.94 -6.19 -1.69
C ASP A 80 10.82 -5.73 -3.14
N THR A 81 11.70 -6.27 -3.99
CA THR A 81 11.55 -6.19 -5.45
C THR A 81 11.21 -7.57 -5.96
N LEU A 82 10.08 -7.69 -6.65
CA LEU A 82 9.57 -8.92 -7.21
C LEU A 82 9.75 -8.91 -8.72
N GLN A 83 10.56 -9.83 -9.22
CA GLN A 83 10.77 -10.03 -10.65
C GLN A 83 9.74 -11.02 -11.17
N LEU A 84 9.07 -10.67 -12.27
CA LEU A 84 8.00 -11.47 -12.84
C LEU A 84 8.56 -12.41 -13.92
N ALA A 85 8.74 -13.68 -13.58
CA ALA A 85 9.03 -14.72 -14.56
C ALA A 85 7.72 -15.33 -15.06
N SER A 86 7.39 -15.13 -16.35
CA SER A 86 6.19 -15.71 -16.96
C SER A 86 6.29 -17.23 -16.99
N THR A 87 5.27 -17.92 -16.48
CA THR A 87 5.21 -19.39 -16.53
C THR A 87 4.18 -19.87 -17.56
N LYS A 88 2.97 -19.31 -17.55
CA LYS A 88 1.88 -19.53 -18.53
C LYS A 88 0.71 -18.56 -18.23
N ASP A 89 -0.10 -18.19 -19.23
CA ASP A 89 -1.44 -17.55 -19.07
C ASP A 89 -1.63 -16.65 -17.82
N LYS A 90 -1.14 -15.40 -17.89
CA LYS A 90 -1.28 -14.38 -16.81
C LYS A 90 -0.76 -14.82 -15.42
N THR A 91 0.01 -15.89 -15.36
CA THR A 91 0.61 -16.44 -14.14
C THR A 91 2.12 -16.23 -14.17
N PHE A 92 2.66 -15.77 -13.05
CA PHE A 92 4.04 -15.36 -12.89
C PHE A 92 4.61 -15.97 -11.62
N LYS A 93 5.80 -16.56 -11.73
CA LYS A 93 6.58 -16.98 -10.56
C LYS A 93 7.32 -15.76 -10.01
N LEU A 94 7.19 -15.50 -8.71
CA LEU A 94 7.91 -14.42 -8.02
C LEU A 94 9.20 -14.95 -7.38
N ASN A 95 9.12 -16.13 -6.77
CA ASN A 95 10.24 -16.92 -6.26
C ASN A 95 9.80 -18.41 -6.18
N ASP A 96 10.55 -19.27 -5.51
CA ASP A 96 10.22 -20.71 -5.41
C ASP A 96 8.94 -21.01 -4.62
N GLU A 97 8.52 -20.09 -3.74
CA GLU A 97 7.38 -20.25 -2.82
C GLU A 97 6.17 -19.38 -3.18
N GLU A 98 6.34 -18.42 -4.10
CA GLU A 98 5.36 -17.38 -4.41
C GLU A 98 4.95 -17.35 -5.89
N VAL A 99 3.65 -17.35 -6.13
CA VAL A 99 3.04 -17.25 -7.47
C VAL A 99 2.03 -16.12 -7.54
N LEU A 100 2.20 -15.25 -8.53
CA LEU A 100 1.26 -14.18 -8.86
C LEU A 100 0.37 -14.59 -10.03
N LYS A 101 -0.93 -14.32 -9.93
CA LYS A 101 -1.90 -14.53 -11.01
C LYS A 101 -2.68 -13.24 -11.28
N ILE A 102 -2.66 -12.76 -12.52
CA ILE A 102 -3.45 -11.61 -12.94
C ILE A 102 -4.81 -12.08 -13.44
N HIS A 103 -5.89 -11.59 -12.84
CA HIS A 103 -7.26 -11.93 -13.25
C HIS A 103 -7.78 -10.92 -14.26
N SER A 104 -7.59 -9.63 -13.98
CA SER A 104 -8.01 -8.51 -14.82
C SER A 104 -7.05 -7.33 -14.73
N LYS A 105 -7.34 -6.23 -15.42
CA LYS A 105 -6.55 -4.98 -15.35
C LYS A 105 -6.55 -4.30 -13.97
N ASP A 106 -7.44 -4.72 -13.07
CA ASP A 106 -7.63 -4.11 -11.75
C ASP A 106 -7.60 -5.14 -10.61
N SER A 107 -7.32 -6.42 -10.91
CA SER A 107 -7.32 -7.51 -9.94
C SER A 107 -6.23 -8.54 -10.21
N LEU A 108 -5.47 -8.87 -9.16
CA LEU A 108 -4.48 -9.95 -9.15
C LEU A 108 -4.47 -10.66 -7.80
N THR A 109 -3.89 -11.84 -7.72
CA THR A 109 -3.62 -12.54 -6.45
C THR A 109 -2.16 -12.94 -6.35
N ILE A 110 -1.61 -12.92 -5.13
CA ILE A 110 -0.34 -13.58 -4.81
C ILE A 110 -0.65 -14.74 -3.86
N HIS A 111 -0.15 -15.93 -4.20
CA HIS A 111 -0.19 -17.10 -3.34
C HIS A 111 1.18 -17.31 -2.73
N PHE A 112 1.25 -17.51 -1.42
CA PHE A 112 2.49 -17.82 -0.69
C PHE A 112 2.16 -18.62 0.57
N ASN A 113 2.95 -19.66 0.89
CA ASN A 113 2.85 -20.43 2.13
C ASN A 113 1.41 -20.81 2.54
N GLY A 114 0.61 -21.27 1.57
CA GLY A 114 -0.79 -21.66 1.80
C GLY A 114 -1.78 -20.50 1.92
N TYR A 115 -1.34 -19.24 1.87
CA TYR A 115 -2.20 -18.07 1.86
C TYR A 115 -2.44 -17.54 0.45
N THR A 116 -3.61 -16.94 0.26
CA THR A 116 -3.97 -16.18 -0.94
C THR A 116 -4.24 -14.73 -0.56
N LEU A 117 -3.50 -13.81 -1.17
CA LEU A 117 -3.68 -12.37 -1.01
C LEU A 117 -4.22 -11.78 -2.32
N PRO A 118 -5.53 -11.50 -2.43
CA PRO A 118 -6.05 -10.68 -3.50
C PRO A 118 -5.57 -9.24 -3.37
N TYR A 119 -5.27 -8.63 -4.52
CA TYR A 119 -4.94 -7.22 -4.64
C TYR A 119 -5.91 -6.53 -5.58
N VAL A 120 -6.23 -5.28 -5.25
CA VAL A 120 -7.01 -4.37 -6.08
C VAL A 120 -6.18 -3.15 -6.44
N LYS A 121 -6.32 -2.68 -7.68
CA LYS A 121 -5.69 -1.44 -8.13
C LYS A 121 -6.37 -0.25 -7.46
N LEU A 122 -5.58 0.72 -7.01
CA LEU A 122 -6.05 1.98 -6.45
C LEU A 122 -6.00 3.06 -7.53
N ASP A 123 -7.11 3.78 -7.71
CA ASP A 123 -7.17 4.96 -8.58
C ASP A 123 -6.61 6.19 -7.86
N VAL A 124 -5.30 6.16 -7.61
CA VAL A 124 -4.53 7.20 -6.92
C VAL A 124 -3.22 7.41 -7.65
N LYS A 125 -2.83 8.67 -7.83
CA LYS A 125 -1.60 9.04 -8.52
C LYS A 125 -0.46 9.28 -7.53
N PRO A 126 0.79 8.92 -7.87
CA PRO A 126 1.93 9.18 -7.01
C PRO A 126 2.10 10.68 -6.80
N LYS A 127 2.41 11.07 -5.57
CA LYS A 127 2.69 12.45 -5.18
C LYS A 127 4.20 12.67 -5.24
N ARG A 128 4.64 13.45 -6.23
CA ARG A 128 6.02 13.95 -6.31
C ARG A 128 6.26 15.08 -5.30
N VAL A 129 5.92 14.84 -4.04
CA VAL A 129 6.18 15.76 -2.94
C VAL A 129 7.53 15.36 -2.34
N ASN A 130 8.36 16.35 -2.02
CA ASN A 130 9.60 16.07 -1.29
C ASN A 130 9.25 15.49 0.08
N PHE A 131 9.58 14.21 0.30
CA PHE A 131 9.21 13.48 1.52
C PHE A 131 9.74 14.17 2.78
N LYS A 132 10.98 14.67 2.79
CA LYS A 132 11.52 15.43 3.93
C LYS A 132 10.70 16.69 4.22
N LYS A 133 10.31 17.42 3.17
CA LYS A 133 9.46 18.61 3.31
C LYS A 133 8.08 18.24 3.86
N PHE A 134 7.49 17.12 3.40
CA PHE A 134 6.23 16.61 3.95
C PHE A 134 6.37 16.30 5.44
N THR A 135 7.38 15.51 5.82
CA THR A 135 7.64 15.18 7.23
C THR A 135 7.76 16.43 8.08
N SER A 136 8.58 17.41 7.66
CA SER A 136 8.74 18.67 8.41
C SER A 136 7.46 19.49 8.58
N LYS A 137 6.47 19.34 7.69
CA LYS A 137 5.16 20.00 7.81
C LYS A 137 4.21 19.28 8.76
N LEU A 138 4.50 18.03 9.08
CA LEU A 138 3.67 17.18 9.92
C LEU A 138 4.17 17.16 11.38
N MET A 139 5.49 17.27 11.58
CA MET A 139 6.11 17.15 12.90
C MET A 139 5.67 18.27 13.85
N ASP A 140 5.42 17.88 15.10
CA ASP A 140 5.14 18.72 16.26
C ASP A 140 4.01 19.73 16.06
N ILE A 141 3.12 19.42 15.12
CA ILE A 141 1.94 20.22 14.80
C ILE A 141 0.69 19.38 15.12
N PRO A 142 -0.26 19.92 15.90
CA PRO A 142 -1.51 19.23 16.16
C PRO A 142 -2.43 19.25 14.93
N PHE A 143 -2.93 18.08 14.56
CA PHE A 143 -3.96 17.91 13.52
C PHE A 143 -5.21 17.29 14.12
N ILE A 144 -6.39 17.75 13.69
CA ILE A 144 -7.65 17.04 13.93
C ILE A 144 -7.85 16.05 12.80
N GLU A 145 -7.94 14.77 13.14
CA GLU A 145 -8.32 13.71 12.22
C GLU A 145 -9.84 13.65 12.08
N SER A 146 -10.28 13.60 10.83
CA SER A 146 -11.65 13.31 10.45
C SER A 146 -11.69 12.20 9.40
N VAL A 147 -12.47 11.15 9.64
CA VAL A 147 -12.72 10.03 8.71
C VAL A 147 -14.23 9.93 8.49
N ASP A 148 -14.66 9.90 7.23
CA ASP A 148 -16.08 9.95 6.84
C ASP A 148 -16.84 11.07 7.56
N ASP A 149 -16.19 12.25 7.65
CA ASP A 149 -16.64 13.46 8.33
C ASP A 149 -16.88 13.35 9.85
N VAL A 150 -16.52 12.22 10.47
CA VAL A 150 -16.50 12.06 11.93
C VAL A 150 -15.13 12.49 12.45
N LYS A 151 -15.11 13.47 13.37
CA LYS A 151 -13.89 13.89 14.07
C LYS A 151 -13.69 13.00 15.29
N ALA A 152 -12.55 12.32 15.37
CA ALA A 152 -12.31 11.35 16.44
C ALA A 152 -11.12 11.73 17.32
N TYR A 153 -10.02 12.17 16.71
CA TYR A 153 -8.75 12.34 17.41
C TYR A 153 -8.03 13.62 16.99
N GLN A 154 -7.34 14.23 17.95
CA GLN A 154 -6.20 15.10 17.72
C GLN A 154 -4.93 14.24 17.67
N LEU A 155 -4.13 14.42 16.63
CA LEU A 155 -2.89 13.71 16.38
C LEU A 155 -1.74 14.72 16.34
N THR A 156 -0.65 14.44 17.07
CA THR A 156 0.59 15.23 16.99
C THR A 156 1.74 14.28 16.73
N TYR A 157 2.29 14.32 15.51
CA TYR A 157 3.38 13.44 15.09
C TYR A 157 4.73 13.99 15.58
N GLN A 158 5.54 13.16 16.23
CA GLN A 158 6.81 13.57 16.82
C GLN A 158 7.99 13.01 16.02
N ASP A 159 9.15 13.64 16.16
CA ASP A 159 10.42 13.20 15.54
C ASP A 159 10.96 11.87 16.09
N THR A 160 10.48 11.45 17.27
CA THR A 160 10.78 10.18 17.93
C THR A 160 10.11 8.95 17.27
N ASN A 161 9.35 9.14 16.19
CA ASN A 161 8.43 8.13 15.60
C ASN A 161 7.23 7.77 16.49
N LEU A 162 6.92 8.60 17.50
CA LEU A 162 5.67 8.48 18.25
C LEU A 162 4.65 9.51 17.77
N VAL A 163 3.38 9.12 17.73
CA VAL A 163 2.26 10.04 17.54
C VAL A 163 1.52 10.13 18.86
N ASN A 164 1.37 11.34 19.37
CA ASN A 164 0.48 11.60 20.49
C ASN A 164 -0.96 11.65 19.97
N ILE A 165 -1.82 10.81 20.56
CA ILE A 165 -3.22 10.65 20.19
C ILE A 165 -4.07 11.10 21.36
N LYS A 166 -4.94 12.08 21.14
CA LYS A 166 -5.88 12.60 22.12
C LYS A 166 -7.30 12.61 21.52
N PRO A 167 -8.30 11.92 22.09
CA PRO A 167 -9.68 12.05 21.64
C PRO A 167 -10.14 13.51 21.72
N VAL A 168 -10.94 13.96 20.76
CA VAL A 168 -11.34 15.38 20.70
C VAL A 168 -12.14 15.80 21.95
N ASP A 169 -12.95 14.90 22.49
CA ASP A 169 -13.84 15.15 23.64
C ASP A 169 -13.26 14.64 24.97
N SER A 170 -11.95 14.39 25.05
CA SER A 170 -11.30 13.90 26.27
C SER A 170 -9.96 14.56 26.49
N ASP A 171 -9.58 14.72 27.76
CA ASP A 171 -8.24 15.18 28.15
C ASP A 171 -7.20 14.07 28.27
N SER A 172 -7.62 12.81 28.22
CA SER A 172 -6.70 11.67 28.22
C SER A 172 -6.06 11.49 26.85
N GLY A 173 -4.74 11.27 26.83
CA GLY A 173 -4.00 10.97 25.62
C GLY A 173 -3.03 9.83 25.84
N TRP A 174 -2.57 9.23 24.74
CA TRP A 174 -1.54 8.21 24.76
C TRP A 174 -0.64 8.35 23.55
N ASP A 175 0.57 7.82 23.65
CA ASP A 175 1.50 7.76 22.54
C ASP A 175 1.44 6.40 21.83
N SER A 176 1.62 6.41 20.53
CA SER A 176 1.66 5.18 19.71
C SER A 176 2.75 5.30 18.65
N ASP A 177 3.49 4.23 18.39
CA ASP A 177 4.48 4.21 17.31
C ASP A 177 3.80 4.36 15.95
N TYR A 178 4.48 5.06 15.05
CA TYR A 178 4.07 5.22 13.67
C TYR A 178 5.29 5.22 12.72
N LYS A 179 5.01 5.01 11.44
CA LYS A 179 5.98 5.18 10.34
C LYS A 179 5.38 6.03 9.25
N LEU A 180 6.14 7.03 8.82
CA LEU A 180 5.95 7.69 7.53
C LEU A 180 6.76 6.93 6.49
N ILE A 181 6.12 6.60 5.37
CA ILE A 181 6.69 5.75 4.34
C ILE A 181 6.55 6.49 3.02
N ASP A 182 7.67 6.74 2.35
CA ASP A 182 7.68 6.98 0.90
C ASP A 182 7.78 5.61 0.20
N PHE A 183 6.81 5.34 -0.65
CA PHE A 183 6.76 4.17 -1.51
C PHE A 183 6.51 4.61 -2.95
N HIS A 184 7.58 4.91 -3.69
CA HIS A 184 7.51 5.38 -5.08
C HIS A 184 6.64 6.63 -5.28
N GLY A 185 6.72 7.59 -4.35
CA GLY A 185 5.92 8.80 -4.37
C GLY A 185 4.52 8.63 -3.77
N PHE A 186 4.14 7.43 -3.34
CA PHE A 186 2.97 7.24 -2.49
C PHE A 186 3.39 7.39 -1.03
N ILE A 187 2.83 8.40 -0.36
CA ILE A 187 3.11 8.67 1.05
C ILE A 187 2.10 7.92 1.89
N ILE A 188 2.57 7.07 2.79
CA ILE A 188 1.74 6.26 3.68
C ILE A 188 2.11 6.57 5.13
N ILE A 189 1.09 6.79 5.97
CA ILE A 189 1.22 6.85 7.42
C ILE A 189 0.68 5.53 8.00
N GLN A 190 1.53 4.77 8.66
CA GLN A 190 1.16 3.52 9.33
C GLN A 190 1.34 3.68 10.84
N GLY A 191 0.30 3.42 11.63
CA GLY A 191 0.41 3.32 13.10
C GLY A 191 0.04 1.92 13.59
N ILE A 192 0.32 1.62 14.87
CA ILE A 192 -0.04 0.32 15.48
C ILE A 192 -1.56 0.18 15.64
N VAL A 193 -2.19 1.25 16.13
CA VAL A 193 -3.61 1.28 16.50
C VAL A 193 -4.48 1.90 15.42
N SER A 194 -3.90 2.29 14.28
CA SER A 194 -4.62 2.93 13.19
C SER A 194 -4.43 2.20 11.88
N ALA A 195 -5.50 2.17 11.10
CA ALA A 195 -5.48 1.75 9.71
C ALA A 195 -4.49 2.62 8.90
N PRO A 196 -3.74 2.05 7.93
CA PRO A 196 -2.86 2.81 7.06
C PRO A 196 -3.61 3.96 6.37
N LYS A 197 -2.96 5.12 6.31
CA LYS A 197 -3.45 6.33 5.65
C LYS A 197 -2.57 6.60 4.44
N LEU A 198 -3.12 6.40 3.25
CA LEU A 198 -2.47 6.78 1.99
C LEU A 198 -2.79 8.24 1.69
N ILE A 199 -1.78 9.11 1.66
CA ILE A 199 -1.98 10.53 1.40
C ILE A 199 -2.37 10.75 -0.06
N THR A 200 -3.53 11.37 -0.28
CA THR A 200 -4.12 11.59 -1.60
C THR A 200 -4.07 13.04 -2.05
N GLU A 201 -3.97 14.01 -1.14
CA GLU A 201 -3.84 15.44 -1.45
C GLU A 201 -3.26 16.21 -0.27
N ILE A 202 -2.52 17.29 -0.54
CA ILE A 202 -1.94 18.16 0.48
C ILE A 202 -2.23 19.60 0.08
N GLU A 203 -3.05 20.26 0.88
CA GLU A 203 -3.34 21.68 0.81
C GLU A 203 -2.54 22.42 1.89
N LYS A 204 -2.77 23.74 2.05
CA LYS A 204 -2.01 24.56 2.99
C LYS A 204 -2.14 24.07 4.45
N ASP A 205 -3.37 23.84 4.89
CA ASP A 205 -3.71 23.48 6.28
C ASP A 205 -4.42 22.12 6.38
N THR A 206 -4.58 21.40 5.27
CA THR A 206 -5.33 20.13 5.19
C THR A 206 -4.52 19.07 4.44
N ILE A 207 -4.46 17.86 4.99
CA ILE A 207 -3.88 16.69 4.32
C ILE A 207 -5.01 15.67 4.13
N HIS A 208 -5.36 15.38 2.89
CA HIS A 208 -6.36 14.37 2.56
C HIS A 208 -5.70 12.99 2.44
N PHE A 209 -6.44 11.97 2.86
CA PHE A 209 -5.98 10.60 2.79
C PHE A 209 -7.11 9.61 2.49
N LEU A 210 -6.72 8.45 1.98
CA LEU A 210 -7.53 7.25 1.93
C LEU A 210 -7.11 6.35 3.10
N GLN A 211 -8.01 6.10 4.04
CA GLN A 211 -7.83 5.13 5.09
C GLN A 211 -8.26 3.75 4.58
N ILE A 212 -7.43 2.75 4.80
CA ILE A 212 -7.69 1.37 4.41
C ILE A 212 -7.90 0.59 5.71
N ASP A 213 -9.15 0.37 6.09
CA ASP A 213 -9.44 -0.28 7.36
C ASP A 213 -9.08 -1.78 7.36
N TYR A 214 -9.16 -2.41 8.53
CA TYR A 214 -8.83 -3.84 8.69
C TYR A 214 -9.84 -4.78 8.02
N ARG A 215 -11.00 -4.26 7.60
CA ARG A 215 -11.97 -4.96 6.74
C ARG A 215 -11.67 -4.74 5.26
N PHE A 216 -10.57 -4.05 4.96
CA PHE A 216 -10.13 -3.70 3.62
C PHE A 216 -11.13 -2.79 2.89
N GLU A 217 -11.92 -2.01 3.63
CA GLU A 217 -12.78 -0.95 3.12
C GLU A 217 -12.01 0.38 3.02
N ASN A 218 -12.35 1.17 2.01
CA ASN A 218 -11.73 2.47 1.77
C ASN A 218 -12.61 3.56 2.40
N LYS A 219 -12.03 4.35 3.30
CA LYS A 219 -12.68 5.54 3.88
C LYS A 219 -11.89 6.78 3.54
N LYS A 220 -12.60 7.88 3.26
CA LYS A 220 -11.93 9.15 2.97
C LYS A 220 -11.72 9.88 4.28
N GLY A 221 -10.56 10.48 4.45
CA GLY A 221 -10.26 11.27 5.62
C GLY A 221 -9.39 12.48 5.34
N LYS A 222 -9.25 13.30 6.37
CA LYS A 222 -8.47 14.53 6.36
C LYS A 222 -7.83 14.77 7.72
N LEU A 223 -6.58 15.23 7.71
CA LEU A 223 -5.90 15.84 8.85
C LEU A 223 -5.98 17.35 8.66
N ILE A 224 -6.65 18.03 9.59
CA ILE A 224 -6.84 19.48 9.56
C ILE A 224 -5.95 20.09 10.62
N ARG A 225 -5.03 20.97 10.22
CA ARG A 225 -4.13 21.64 11.17
C ARG A 225 -4.95 22.42 12.20
N LYS A 226 -4.74 22.13 13.48
CA LYS A 226 -5.33 22.89 14.58
C LYS A 226 -4.53 24.19 14.71
N ARG A 227 -5.24 25.33 14.63
CA ARG A 227 -4.67 26.66 14.85
C ARG A 227 -4.65 27.00 16.33
#